data_AF-A0AAD7VH55-F1
#
_entry.id   AF-A0AAD7VH55-F1
#
_cell.length_a   1.000
_cell.length_b   1.000
_cell.length_c   1.000
_cell.angle_alpha   90.00
_cell.angle_beta   90.00
_cell.angle_gamma   90.00
#
_symmetry.space_group_name_H-M   'P 1'
#
loop_
_entity.id
_entity.type
_entity.pdbx_description
1 polymer ?
#
loop_
_entity_poly.entity_id
_entity_poly.type
_entity_poly.pdbx_seq_one_letter_code
_entity_poly.pdbx_strand_id
1 'polypeptide(L)'
;QTDRFKRKKKMKKTSPLLLALSGFIILSSFISAKPFLASAELVLDANGEPLQWSNNYYVSPHIWGPTGGDLSLGTHNNNSCRHTVTQEKSEVQRGLPIQFSPVFSRFIFVTTNTPLTIQTINETECIESLVWKRVKESTGLWLVSTNGTVSPGIEGITSTFVIENRNITSFLQDCFLSPYYPNFV
;
A
#
# COMPACT_ATOMS: atom_id res chain seq x y z
N GLN A 1 20.51 -12.93 87.55
CA GLN A 1 21.32 -12.62 86.36
C GLN A 1 20.68 -13.30 85.16
N THR A 2 20.05 -12.54 84.25
CA THR A 2 19.95 -12.77 82.80
C THR A 2 19.03 -11.72 82.18
N ASP A 3 19.64 -10.77 81.47
CA ASP A 3 19.02 -9.63 80.80
C ASP A 3 18.18 -10.03 79.57
N ARG A 4 16.93 -9.58 79.50
CA ARG A 4 16.12 -9.60 78.27
C ARG A 4 16.56 -8.46 77.35
N PHE A 5 17.40 -8.77 76.37
CA PHE A 5 17.71 -7.87 75.26
C PHE A 5 16.46 -7.65 74.36
N LYS A 6 15.76 -6.53 74.55
CA LYS A 6 14.75 -6.03 73.59
C LYS A 6 15.46 -5.41 72.39
N ARG A 7 15.60 -6.17 71.28
CA ARG A 7 15.95 -5.60 69.97
C ARG A 7 14.78 -4.73 69.47
N LYS A 8 14.92 -3.40 69.55
CA LYS A 8 14.06 -2.48 68.80
C LYS A 8 14.41 -2.56 67.31
N LYS A 9 13.53 -3.14 66.49
CA LYS A 9 13.63 -3.04 65.02
C LYS A 9 13.44 -1.57 64.63
N LYS A 10 14.50 -0.94 64.14
CA LYS A 10 14.47 0.43 63.62
C LYS A 10 13.83 0.37 62.23
N MET A 11 12.54 0.73 62.12
CA MET A 11 11.90 0.88 60.82
C MET A 11 12.61 2.01 60.06
N LYS A 12 13.18 1.68 58.90
CA LYS A 12 13.74 2.67 57.99
C LYS A 12 12.57 3.49 57.44
N LYS A 13 12.58 4.79 57.73
CA LYS A 13 11.59 5.76 57.24
C LYS A 13 11.79 5.89 55.73
N THR A 14 10.97 5.22 54.94
CA THR A 14 10.95 5.38 53.48
C THR A 14 10.49 6.81 53.18
N SER A 15 11.33 7.58 52.49
CA SER A 15 11.03 8.97 52.13
C SER A 15 9.84 9.01 51.17
N PRO A 16 8.84 9.88 51.39
CA PRO A 16 7.68 10.01 50.50
C PRO A 16 8.07 10.40 49.06
N LEU A 17 9.26 10.98 48.88
CA LEU A 17 9.83 11.31 47.57
C LEU A 17 10.14 10.07 46.71
N LEU A 18 10.60 8.97 47.34
CA LEU A 18 10.93 7.71 46.65
C LEU A 18 9.67 6.97 46.19
N LEU A 19 8.58 7.08 46.94
CA LEU A 19 7.27 6.53 46.55
C LEU A 19 6.64 7.34 45.40
N ALA A 20 6.79 8.67 45.41
CA ALA A 20 6.29 9.54 44.35
C ALA A 20 7.03 9.34 43.01
N LEU A 21 8.37 9.20 43.03
CA LEU A 21 9.14 8.90 41.81
C LEU A 21 8.79 7.53 41.21
N SER A 22 8.57 6.52 42.07
CA SER A 22 8.15 5.18 41.62
C SER A 22 6.78 5.20 40.95
N GLY A 23 5.84 6.01 41.43
CA GLY A 23 4.51 6.15 40.84
C GLY A 23 4.53 6.84 39.46
N PHE A 24 5.42 7.81 39.27
CA PHE A 24 5.54 8.55 38.00
C PHE A 24 6.10 7.68 36.86
N ILE A 25 7.05 6.80 37.16
CA ILE A 25 7.61 5.85 36.18
C ILE A 25 6.53 4.85 35.71
N ILE A 26 5.70 4.34 36.62
CA ILE A 26 4.63 3.38 36.29
C ILE A 26 3.50 4.04 35.48
N LEU A 27 3.25 5.34 35.69
CA LEU A 27 2.24 6.08 34.91
C LEU A 27 2.71 6.37 33.47
N SER A 28 4.03 6.48 33.24
CA SER A 28 4.62 6.73 31.92
C SER A 28 4.64 5.51 30.99
N SER A 29 4.58 4.29 31.54
CA SER A 29 4.60 3.04 30.77
C SER A 29 3.25 2.68 30.13
N PHE A 30 2.21 3.52 30.27
CA PHE A 30 0.94 3.39 29.55
C PHE A 30 0.88 4.26 28.28
N ILE A 31 2.03 4.61 27.69
CA ILE A 31 2.05 5.02 26.28
C ILE A 31 1.69 3.78 25.47
N SER A 32 0.40 3.65 25.19
CA SER A 32 -0.18 2.65 24.31
C SER A 32 0.56 2.73 22.97
N ALA A 33 1.56 1.87 22.78
CA ALA A 33 2.02 1.51 21.46
C ALA A 33 0.84 0.79 20.82
N LYS A 34 -0.02 1.55 20.10
CA LYS A 34 -0.98 0.94 19.19
C LYS A 34 -0.14 0.04 18.28
N PRO A 35 -0.40 -1.28 18.21
CA PRO A 35 0.22 -2.07 17.17
C PRO A 35 -0.19 -1.42 15.86
N PHE A 36 0.79 -0.93 15.08
CA PHE A 36 0.58 -0.54 13.69
C PHE A 36 0.36 -1.85 12.90
N LEU A 37 -0.79 -2.49 13.13
CA LEU A 37 -1.38 -3.33 12.12
C LEU A 37 -1.93 -2.32 11.11
N ALA A 38 -1.25 -2.17 9.98
CA ALA A 38 -1.80 -1.45 8.84
C ALA A 38 -3.12 -2.15 8.46
N SER A 39 -4.22 -1.65 9.01
CA SER A 39 -5.55 -2.16 8.66
C SER A 39 -5.76 -1.84 7.19
N ALA A 40 -6.08 -2.85 6.39
CA ALA A 40 -6.49 -2.63 5.01
C ALA A 40 -7.70 -1.68 5.02
N GLU A 41 -7.58 -0.56 4.31
CA GLU A 41 -8.59 0.49 4.20
C GLU A 41 -9.19 0.44 2.80
N LEU A 42 -10.46 0.85 2.65
CA LEU A 42 -11.04 1.01 1.31
C LEU A 42 -10.25 2.04 0.51
N VAL A 43 -9.99 1.73 -0.75
CA VAL A 43 -9.48 2.72 -1.70
C VAL A 43 -10.68 3.46 -2.29
N LEU A 44 -10.68 4.79 -2.23
CA LEU A 44 -11.77 5.61 -2.74
C LEU A 44 -11.43 6.21 -4.11
N ASP A 45 -12.46 6.41 -4.94
CA ASP A 45 -12.35 7.16 -6.19
C ASP A 45 -12.42 8.69 -5.97
N ALA A 46 -12.37 9.45 -7.07
CA ALA A 46 -12.44 10.91 -7.04
C ALA A 46 -13.79 11.47 -6.53
N ASN A 47 -14.84 10.65 -6.49
CA ASN A 47 -16.15 11.00 -5.93
C ASN A 47 -16.26 10.62 -4.44
N GLY A 48 -15.23 9.98 -3.87
CA GLY A 48 -15.24 9.46 -2.50
C GLY A 48 -15.95 8.11 -2.37
N GLU A 49 -16.23 7.42 -3.48
CA GLU A 49 -16.87 6.10 -3.46
C GLU A 49 -15.83 4.98 -3.43
N PRO A 50 -16.08 3.86 -2.73
CA PRO A 50 -15.15 2.73 -2.73
C PRO A 50 -14.94 2.14 -4.12
N LEU A 51 -13.67 1.95 -4.49
CA LEU A 51 -13.30 1.23 -5.71
C LEU A 51 -13.82 -0.21 -5.65
N GLN A 52 -14.48 -0.63 -6.71
CA GLN A 52 -15.00 -1.98 -6.89
C GLN A 52 -14.12 -2.75 -7.88
N TRP A 53 -13.87 -4.03 -7.60
CA TRP A 53 -13.17 -4.90 -8.53
C TRP A 53 -13.93 -5.00 -9.85
N SER A 54 -13.19 -5.17 -10.96
CA SER A 54 -13.74 -5.27 -12.32
C SER A 54 -14.54 -4.06 -12.84
N ASN A 55 -14.68 -2.97 -12.08
CA ASN A 55 -15.18 -1.70 -12.60
C ASN A 55 -14.07 -0.93 -13.32
N ASN A 56 -14.47 -0.14 -14.33
CA ASN A 56 -13.55 0.64 -15.15
C ASN A 56 -13.21 1.98 -14.48
N TYR A 57 -11.92 2.21 -14.24
CA TYR A 57 -11.42 3.46 -13.65
C TYR A 57 -10.37 4.10 -14.57
N TYR A 58 -10.38 5.43 -14.65
CA TYR A 58 -9.27 6.19 -15.21
C TYR A 58 -8.33 6.59 -14.07
N VAL A 59 -7.03 6.54 -14.31
CA VAL A 59 -6.01 6.94 -13.33
C VAL A 59 -5.39 8.24 -13.81
N SER A 60 -5.74 9.32 -13.12
CA SER A 60 -5.25 10.67 -13.40
C SER A 60 -4.15 11.06 -12.40
N PRO A 61 -3.20 11.92 -12.79
CA PRO A 61 -2.22 12.46 -11.86
C PRO A 61 -2.93 13.33 -10.82
N HIS A 62 -2.45 13.26 -9.56
CA HIS A 62 -3.00 14.07 -8.47
C HIS A 62 -2.84 15.58 -8.73
N ILE A 63 -1.67 15.97 -9.26
CA ILE A 63 -1.39 17.34 -9.66
C ILE A 63 -1.77 17.47 -11.13
N TRP A 64 -2.67 18.38 -11.47
CA TRP A 64 -3.05 18.69 -12.86
C TRP A 64 -2.06 19.65 -13.53
N GLY A 65 -2.11 19.77 -14.86
CA GLY A 65 -1.28 20.65 -15.67
C GLY A 65 -0.01 19.97 -16.22
N PRO A 66 1.20 20.42 -15.84
CA PRO A 66 2.45 20.06 -16.53
C PRO A 66 2.87 18.59 -16.33
N THR A 67 2.23 17.87 -15.43
CA THR A 67 2.47 16.45 -15.13
C THR A 67 1.91 15.51 -16.19
N GLY A 68 1.02 15.99 -17.07
CA GLY A 68 0.42 15.19 -18.15
C GLY A 68 -1.03 14.76 -17.85
N GLY A 69 -1.50 13.79 -18.61
CA GLY A 69 -2.86 13.24 -18.54
C GLY A 69 -2.91 11.89 -17.85
N ASP A 70 -3.95 11.14 -18.17
CA ASP A 70 -4.23 9.85 -17.53
C ASP A 70 -3.24 8.76 -17.95
N LEU A 71 -3.23 7.65 -17.22
CA LEU A 71 -2.53 6.44 -17.63
C LEU A 71 -3.12 5.82 -18.90
N SER A 72 -2.24 5.34 -19.77
CA SER A 72 -2.53 4.79 -21.09
C SER A 72 -1.50 3.73 -21.46
N LEU A 73 -1.57 3.20 -22.69
CA LEU A 73 -0.62 2.24 -23.22
C LEU A 73 0.22 2.87 -24.34
N GLY A 74 1.54 2.78 -24.20
CA GLY A 74 2.50 3.13 -25.23
C GLY A 74 3.08 1.88 -25.89
N THR A 75 3.43 1.98 -27.16
CA THR A 75 4.23 0.96 -27.85
C THR A 75 5.65 0.97 -27.33
N HIS A 76 6.20 -0.21 -27.04
CA HIS A 76 7.57 -0.35 -26.55
C HIS A 76 8.47 -1.09 -27.55
N ASN A 77 9.69 -0.60 -27.76
CA ASN A 77 10.68 -1.18 -28.69
C ASN A 77 10.15 -1.40 -30.12
N ASN A 78 9.28 -0.52 -30.62
CA ASN A 78 8.65 -0.63 -31.95
C ASN A 78 7.89 -1.94 -32.19
N ASN A 79 7.48 -2.67 -31.15
CA ASN A 79 6.65 -3.86 -31.27
C ASN A 79 5.21 -3.47 -30.89
N SER A 80 4.30 -3.54 -31.87
CA SER A 80 2.89 -3.14 -31.72
C SER A 80 2.15 -3.92 -30.64
N CYS A 81 2.53 -5.17 -30.36
CA CYS A 81 1.92 -6.00 -29.33
C CYS A 81 2.63 -5.98 -27.98
N ARG A 82 3.73 -5.23 -27.88
CA ARG A 82 4.41 -5.00 -26.61
C ARG A 82 4.06 -3.62 -26.10
N HIS A 83 3.07 -3.57 -25.22
CA HIS A 83 2.66 -2.33 -24.58
C HIS A 83 3.37 -2.11 -23.25
N THR A 84 3.72 -0.86 -22.99
CA THR A 84 4.13 -0.37 -21.67
C THR A 84 3.09 0.60 -21.15
N VAL A 85 2.85 0.56 -19.84
CA VAL A 85 2.01 1.56 -19.18
C VAL A 85 2.75 2.89 -19.23
N THR A 86 2.07 3.89 -19.79
CA THR A 86 2.59 5.24 -19.98
C THR A 86 1.60 6.25 -19.44
N GLN A 87 2.05 7.47 -19.25
CA GLN A 87 1.18 8.58 -18.93
C GLN A 87 0.97 9.43 -20.18
N GLU A 88 -0.27 9.86 -20.44
CA GLU A 88 -0.57 10.78 -21.52
C GLU A 88 0.18 12.11 -21.34
N LYS A 89 0.50 12.78 -22.45
CA LYS A 89 1.35 13.99 -22.41
C LYS A 89 0.62 15.23 -21.95
N SER A 90 -0.71 15.25 -22.10
CA SER A 90 -1.54 16.41 -21.80
C SER A 90 -2.68 16.04 -20.87
N GLU A 91 -2.96 16.89 -19.89
CA GLU A 91 -4.04 16.69 -18.91
C GLU A 91 -5.44 16.50 -19.54
N VAL A 92 -5.66 17.01 -20.75
CA VAL A 92 -6.95 16.84 -21.45
C VAL A 92 -7.06 15.51 -22.19
N GLN A 93 -5.97 14.77 -22.32
CA GLN A 93 -5.96 13.46 -22.95
C GLN A 93 -6.43 12.42 -21.94
N ARG A 94 -7.62 11.88 -22.24
CA ARG A 94 -8.16 10.74 -21.53
C ARG A 94 -7.42 9.49 -22.01
N GLY A 95 -6.82 8.80 -21.07
CA GLY A 95 -6.04 7.58 -21.31
C GLY A 95 -6.96 6.37 -21.47
N LEU A 96 -6.51 5.21 -20.98
CA LEU A 96 -7.28 3.97 -21.05
C LEU A 96 -7.80 3.56 -19.67
N PRO A 97 -9.04 3.07 -19.58
CA PRO A 97 -9.57 2.58 -18.32
C PRO A 97 -8.83 1.32 -17.86
N ILE A 98 -8.75 1.13 -16.55
CA ILE A 98 -8.19 -0.04 -15.90
C ILE A 98 -9.22 -0.72 -14.99
N GLN A 99 -8.99 -2.00 -14.72
CA GLN A 99 -9.70 -2.76 -13.71
C GLN A 99 -8.74 -3.30 -12.67
N PHE A 100 -9.17 -3.27 -11.42
CA PHE A 100 -8.47 -3.91 -10.29
C PHE A 100 -9.10 -5.26 -10.00
N SER A 101 -8.26 -6.27 -9.72
CA SER A 101 -8.71 -7.61 -9.33
C SER A 101 -7.89 -8.11 -8.13
N PRO A 102 -8.48 -8.22 -6.93
CA PRO A 102 -7.80 -8.79 -5.78
C PRO A 102 -7.33 -10.23 -6.05
N VAL A 103 -6.09 -10.58 -5.67
CA VAL A 103 -5.53 -11.91 -5.96
C VAL A 103 -6.13 -13.01 -5.07
N PHE A 104 -6.39 -12.68 -3.80
CA PHE A 104 -6.81 -13.67 -2.79
C PHE A 104 -8.19 -13.39 -2.20
N SER A 105 -8.76 -12.21 -2.46
CA SER A 105 -9.96 -11.73 -1.81
C SER A 105 -11.19 -11.96 -2.68
N ARG A 106 -12.30 -12.33 -2.05
CA ARG A 106 -13.64 -12.34 -2.67
C ARG A 106 -14.43 -11.05 -2.37
N PHE A 107 -13.81 -10.09 -1.69
CA PHE A 107 -14.43 -8.79 -1.45
C PHE A 107 -14.58 -8.04 -2.76
N ILE A 108 -15.75 -7.43 -2.94
CA ILE A 108 -16.03 -6.61 -4.11
C ILE A 108 -15.24 -5.31 -4.11
N PHE A 109 -14.76 -4.86 -2.95
CA PHE A 109 -14.05 -3.60 -2.82
C PHE A 109 -12.53 -3.79 -2.83
N VAL A 110 -11.85 -2.82 -3.44
CA VAL A 110 -10.40 -2.73 -3.44
C VAL A 110 -9.95 -2.10 -2.12
N THR A 111 -8.96 -2.72 -1.48
CA THR A 111 -8.40 -2.25 -0.22
C THR A 111 -6.91 -2.03 -0.30
N THR A 112 -6.40 -1.12 0.52
CA THR A 112 -4.97 -0.84 0.64
C THR A 112 -4.21 -2.04 1.18
N ASN A 113 -2.91 -2.12 0.88
CA ASN A 113 -2.00 -3.19 1.30
C ASN A 113 -2.48 -4.61 0.96
N THR A 114 -3.40 -4.73 -0.01
CA THR A 114 -3.99 -6.01 -0.42
C THR A 114 -3.47 -6.36 -1.81
N PRO A 115 -2.88 -7.55 -2.01
CA PRO A 115 -2.35 -7.96 -3.31
C PRO A 115 -3.45 -8.00 -4.38
N LEU A 116 -3.20 -7.34 -5.50
CA LEU A 116 -4.12 -7.26 -6.63
C LEU A 116 -3.38 -7.29 -7.97
N THR A 117 -4.09 -7.65 -9.03
CA THR A 117 -3.66 -7.44 -10.41
C THR A 117 -4.39 -6.24 -11.00
N ILE A 118 -3.79 -5.66 -12.03
CA ILE A 118 -4.35 -4.53 -12.79
C ILE A 118 -4.37 -4.93 -14.24
N GLN A 119 -5.46 -4.60 -14.93
CA GLN A 119 -5.60 -4.82 -16.36
C GLN A 119 -6.07 -3.55 -17.03
N THR A 120 -5.44 -3.17 -18.14
CA THR A 120 -5.99 -2.13 -19.03
C THR A 120 -7.11 -2.72 -19.86
N ILE A 121 -8.23 -2.01 -19.93
CA ILE A 121 -9.39 -2.37 -20.76
C ILE A 121 -9.29 -1.60 -22.07
N ASN A 122 -8.91 -2.32 -23.11
CA ASN A 122 -8.82 -1.82 -24.47
C ASN A 122 -8.98 -2.97 -25.46
N GLU A 123 -9.49 -2.68 -26.65
CA GLU A 123 -9.49 -3.65 -27.75
C GLU A 123 -8.08 -3.72 -28.36
N THR A 124 -7.60 -4.93 -28.61
CA THR A 124 -6.30 -5.17 -29.24
C THR A 124 -6.37 -6.40 -30.13
N GLU A 125 -5.62 -6.37 -31.23
CA GLU A 125 -5.45 -7.51 -32.15
C GLU A 125 -4.41 -8.51 -31.64
N CYS A 126 -3.70 -8.15 -30.56
CA CYS A 126 -2.63 -8.94 -29.97
C CYS A 126 -3.21 -10.06 -29.10
N ILE A 127 -2.54 -11.22 -29.10
CA ILE A 127 -2.94 -12.38 -28.27
C ILE A 127 -2.51 -12.22 -26.81
N GLU A 128 -1.55 -11.33 -26.55
CA GLU A 128 -1.04 -11.03 -25.23
C GLU A 128 -2.10 -10.35 -24.35
N SER A 129 -2.10 -10.70 -23.07
CA SER A 129 -3.00 -10.06 -22.11
C SER A 129 -2.65 -8.58 -21.92
N LEU A 130 -3.64 -7.76 -21.56
CA LEU A 130 -3.40 -6.38 -21.08
C LEU A 130 -3.23 -6.30 -19.56
N VAL A 131 -2.98 -7.44 -18.91
CA VAL A 131 -2.66 -7.51 -17.49
C VAL A 131 -1.27 -6.94 -17.26
N TRP A 132 -1.14 -6.08 -16.27
CA TRP A 132 0.10 -5.39 -15.95
C TRP A 132 1.09 -6.35 -15.31
N LYS A 133 2.36 -6.22 -15.69
CA LYS A 133 3.50 -6.88 -15.06
C LYS A 133 4.71 -5.97 -15.01
N ARG A 134 5.56 -6.21 -14.04
CA ARG A 134 6.88 -5.59 -13.96
C ARG A 134 7.84 -6.30 -14.89
N VAL A 135 8.58 -5.52 -15.65
CA VAL A 135 9.67 -5.98 -16.50
C VAL A 135 10.92 -5.16 -16.21
N LYS A 136 12.08 -5.80 -16.25
CA LYS A 136 13.37 -5.12 -16.14
C LYS A 136 13.98 -5.01 -17.53
N GLU A 137 14.25 -3.80 -17.96
CA GLU A 137 14.92 -3.55 -19.24
C GLU A 137 16.42 -3.81 -19.15
N SER A 138 17.09 -3.91 -20.31
CA SER A 138 18.54 -4.12 -20.40
C SER A 138 19.34 -2.98 -19.76
N THR A 139 18.76 -1.78 -19.69
CA THR A 139 19.31 -0.60 -18.99
C THR A 139 19.26 -0.73 -17.47
N GLY A 140 18.56 -1.74 -16.95
CA GLY A 140 18.34 -1.97 -15.52
C GLY A 140 17.12 -1.24 -14.95
N LEU A 141 16.43 -0.42 -15.75
CA LEU A 141 15.19 0.25 -15.37
C LEU A 141 14.03 -0.75 -15.23
N TRP A 142 13.20 -0.55 -14.23
CA TRP A 142 11.94 -1.29 -14.07
C TRP A 142 10.82 -0.52 -14.72
N LEU A 143 10.05 -1.20 -15.56
CA LEU A 143 8.86 -0.67 -16.22
C LEU A 143 7.65 -1.53 -15.85
N VAL A 144 6.47 -0.93 -16.01
CA VAL A 144 5.20 -1.68 -16.02
C VAL A 144 4.82 -1.90 -17.48
N SER A 145 4.70 -3.16 -17.87
CA SER A 145 4.34 -3.61 -19.21
C SER A 145 3.11 -4.51 -19.15
N THR A 146 2.53 -4.83 -20.30
CA THR A 146 1.41 -5.78 -20.40
C THR A 146 1.91 -7.22 -20.52
N ASN A 147 1.02 -8.16 -20.85
CA ASN A 147 1.28 -9.59 -20.95
C ASN A 147 1.60 -10.24 -19.59
N GLY A 148 0.97 -9.76 -18.52
CA GLY A 148 0.96 -10.36 -17.19
C GLY A 148 -0.03 -11.51 -17.08
N THR A 149 -0.12 -12.09 -15.88
CA THR A 149 -1.06 -13.17 -15.56
C THR A 149 -1.85 -12.88 -14.29
N VAL A 150 -3.06 -13.43 -14.22
CA VAL A 150 -3.91 -13.41 -13.03
C VAL A 150 -3.75 -14.74 -12.30
N SER A 151 -2.55 -14.99 -11.78
CA SER A 151 -2.24 -16.20 -11.01
C SER A 151 -1.76 -15.83 -9.61
N PRO A 152 -2.34 -16.42 -8.54
CA PRO A 152 -1.74 -16.35 -7.21
C PRO A 152 -0.35 -17.01 -7.18
N GLY A 153 0.51 -16.56 -6.26
CA GLY A 153 1.81 -17.18 -6.01
C GLY A 153 2.94 -16.71 -6.93
N ILE A 154 3.97 -17.55 -7.11
CA ILE A 154 5.21 -17.19 -7.82
C ILE A 154 4.94 -16.84 -9.29
N GLU A 155 3.99 -17.52 -9.93
CA GLU A 155 3.67 -17.31 -11.35
C GLU A 155 3.20 -15.87 -11.62
N GLY A 156 2.38 -15.30 -10.74
CA GLY A 156 1.87 -13.93 -10.86
C GLY A 156 2.62 -12.89 -10.06
N ILE A 157 3.75 -13.20 -9.41
CA ILE A 157 4.46 -12.27 -8.52
C ILE A 157 4.89 -10.97 -9.23
N THR A 158 5.24 -11.06 -10.52
CA THR A 158 5.61 -9.90 -11.35
C THR A 158 4.39 -9.09 -11.77
N SER A 159 3.21 -9.71 -11.78
CA SER A 159 1.92 -9.11 -12.16
C SER A 159 1.10 -8.65 -10.94
N THR A 160 1.63 -8.84 -9.73
CA THR A 160 0.95 -8.49 -8.49
C THR A 160 1.47 -7.17 -7.93
N PHE A 161 0.54 -6.31 -7.56
CA PHE A 161 0.77 -4.98 -6.99
C PHE A 161 -0.01 -4.81 -5.69
N VAL A 162 0.31 -3.75 -4.97
CA VAL A 162 -0.42 -3.29 -3.79
C VAL A 162 -0.65 -1.79 -3.91
N ILE A 163 -1.82 -1.33 -3.48
CA ILE A 163 -2.11 0.10 -3.36
C ILE A 163 -1.80 0.50 -1.92
N GLU A 164 -0.91 1.45 -1.74
CA GLU A 164 -0.48 1.95 -0.44
C GLU A 164 -1.08 3.34 -0.22
N ASN A 165 -1.65 3.58 0.95
CA ASN A 165 -2.10 4.91 1.35
C ASN A 165 -0.91 5.70 1.93
N ARG A 166 -0.63 6.89 1.39
CA ARG A 166 0.17 7.90 2.07
C ARG A 166 -0.75 8.85 2.83
N ASN A 167 -0.79 8.71 4.16
CA ASN A 167 -1.50 9.64 5.04
C ASN A 167 -0.94 11.06 4.96
N ILE A 168 -1.44 11.89 4.04
CA ILE A 168 -1.23 13.35 4.08
C ILE A 168 -2.57 14.07 3.77
N THR A 169 -3.21 14.50 4.85
CA THR A 169 -4.35 15.45 4.95
C THR A 169 -5.76 14.99 4.54
N SER A 170 -6.75 15.63 5.19
CA SER A 170 -8.09 15.12 5.50
C SER A 170 -9.11 15.06 4.35
N PHE A 171 -8.70 15.21 3.09
CA PHE A 171 -9.65 15.34 1.98
C PHE A 171 -9.33 14.52 0.73
N LEU A 172 -8.12 13.98 0.56
CA LEU A 172 -7.78 13.11 -0.57
C LEU A 172 -6.92 11.94 -0.09
N GLN A 173 -7.31 10.72 -0.45
CA GLN A 173 -6.48 9.53 -0.19
C GLN A 173 -5.40 9.47 -1.27
N ASP A 174 -4.18 9.90 -0.92
CA ASP A 174 -3.04 9.78 -1.82
C ASP A 174 -2.55 8.34 -1.84
N CYS A 175 -3.02 7.61 -2.84
CA CYS A 175 -2.64 6.22 -3.08
C CYS A 175 -1.44 6.14 -4.04
N PHE A 176 -0.48 5.26 -3.73
CA PHE A 176 0.58 4.90 -4.66
C PHE A 176 0.54 3.41 -4.98
N LEU A 177 0.84 3.07 -6.24
CA LEU A 177 0.92 1.69 -6.69
C LEU A 177 2.33 1.17 -6.46
N SER A 178 2.46 0.24 -5.52
CA SER A 178 3.73 -0.38 -5.17
C SER A 178 3.77 -1.83 -5.66
N PRO A 179 4.94 -2.34 -6.02
CA PRO A 179 5.07 -3.75 -6.34
C PRO A 179 4.82 -4.65 -5.14
N TYR A 180 4.16 -5.79 -5.34
CA TYR A 180 4.04 -6.78 -4.29
C TYR A 180 5.34 -7.57 -4.13
N TYR A 181 5.78 -7.67 -2.88
CA TYR A 181 6.89 -8.53 -2.45
C TYR A 181 6.34 -9.44 -1.34
N PRO A 182 6.10 -10.74 -1.61
CA PRO A 182 5.76 -11.66 -0.53
C PRO A 182 6.94 -11.72 0.43
N ASN A 183 6.65 -11.69 1.73
CA ASN A 183 7.64 -12.03 2.74
C ASN A 183 8.04 -13.48 2.51
N PHE A 184 9.21 -13.71 1.93
CA PHE A 184 9.82 -15.04 1.89
C PHE A 184 10.27 -15.35 3.32
N VAL A 185 9.40 -16.04 4.07
CA VAL A 185 9.73 -16.68 5.34
C VAL A 185 10.29 -18.07 5.03
#